data_AF-A0A2A5A1B1-F1
#
_entry.id   AF-A0A2A5A1B1-F1
#
_cell.length_a   1.000
_cell.length_b   1.000
_cell.length_c   1.000
_cell.angle_alpha   90.00
_cell.angle_beta   90.00
_cell.angle_gamma   90.00
#
_symmetry.space_group_name_H-M   'P 1'
#
loop_
_entity.id
_entity.type
_entity.pdbx_description
1 polymer ?
#
loop_
_entity_poly.entity_id
_entity_poly.type
_entity_poly.pdbx_seq_one_letter_code
_entity_poly.pdbx_strand_id
1 'polypeptide(L)'
;MTVVHISSILIGLFSMIFISNCGKYLPWSEGPENEIQIFVSQNDIQVAEELMEKSLFRQSVDVNPESYFTLRYRDPSKFDELQNRHNIVVFAVTDSKNDNGDHLINQLIADGELGTYAGEDPVWVEEDIFSLGQVITIIRGNHDDISSSLKLKGDWLFDQFDKRYLKRISDHLYEINEQTDISEEIFNRYGWTVRVPHDFMIVQEDRPANFVKLGRDYPRRWFTVHWIDNQVGSELHRNSVKNSIRNLAKRFFSDYQFIESGDRPWTINKISIDNREMWRVEGRWETKSANASGGGPFISYIFYDESTKRLFHLNMLLFNPAGKKLFFLREMESMVRTFSINYKKPSRISLRTIVLIASSIIMVFVFWSLWSTWKRQKRLTQSKMEKAKLSY
;
A
#
# COMPACT_ATOMS: atom_id res chain seq x y z
N MET A 1 35.23 -24.12 -37.98
CA MET A 1 35.05 -22.66 -38.07
C MET A 1 33.59 -22.20 -38.14
N THR A 2 32.62 -23.07 -38.46
CA THR A 2 31.19 -22.71 -38.63
C THR A 2 30.37 -22.64 -37.34
N VAL A 3 30.76 -23.35 -36.28
CA VAL A 3 30.00 -23.39 -35.01
C VAL A 3 30.13 -22.09 -34.22
N VAL A 4 31.30 -21.43 -34.27
CA VAL A 4 31.57 -20.19 -33.52
C VAL A 4 30.71 -19.03 -34.05
N HIS A 5 30.46 -18.96 -35.37
CA HIS A 5 29.62 -17.92 -35.96
C HIS A 5 28.13 -18.05 -35.59
N ILE A 6 27.62 -19.26 -35.40
CA ILE A 6 26.22 -19.50 -35.01
C ILE A 6 25.99 -19.06 -33.57
N SER A 7 26.95 -19.31 -32.67
CA SER A 7 26.92 -18.83 -31.28
C SER A 7 26.93 -17.29 -31.20
N SER A 8 27.78 -16.63 -32.00
CA SER A 8 27.86 -15.16 -32.06
C SER A 8 26.58 -14.52 -32.63
N ILE A 9 25.92 -15.18 -33.59
CA ILE A 9 24.66 -14.73 -34.18
C ILE A 9 23.49 -14.93 -33.20
N LEU A 10 23.46 -16.03 -32.44
CA LEU A 10 22.45 -16.29 -31.41
C LEU A 10 22.57 -15.34 -30.22
N ILE A 11 23.80 -14.98 -29.80
CA ILE A 11 24.03 -13.96 -28.76
C ILE A 11 23.62 -12.57 -29.29
N GLY A 12 23.88 -12.26 -30.56
CA GLY A 12 23.42 -11.03 -31.21
C GLY A 12 21.89 -10.93 -31.33
N LEU A 13 21.20 -12.06 -31.59
CA LEU A 13 19.74 -12.14 -31.63
C LEU A 13 19.11 -12.07 -30.22
N PHE A 14 19.75 -12.64 -29.20
CA PHE A 14 19.35 -12.49 -27.79
C PHE A 14 19.47 -11.03 -27.33
N SER A 15 20.49 -10.30 -27.81
CA SER A 15 20.67 -8.87 -27.56
C SER A 15 19.66 -7.97 -28.29
N MET A 16 19.10 -8.40 -29.44
CA MET A 16 18.09 -7.62 -30.18
C MET A 16 16.66 -7.77 -29.65
N ILE A 17 16.35 -8.86 -28.94
CA ILE A 17 15.01 -9.11 -28.37
C ILE A 17 14.73 -8.19 -27.16
N PHE A 18 15.76 -7.59 -26.55
CA PHE A 18 15.58 -6.61 -25.48
C PHE A 18 15.21 -5.19 -25.96
N ILE A 19 15.15 -4.91 -27.27
CA ILE A 19 15.02 -3.54 -27.80
C ILE A 19 13.68 -3.29 -28.52
N SER A 20 12.70 -4.19 -28.44
CA SER A 20 11.43 -4.01 -29.18
C SER A 20 10.17 -4.21 -28.36
N ASN A 21 10.19 -3.89 -27.06
CA ASN A 21 8.96 -3.67 -26.30
C ASN A 21 8.87 -2.20 -25.90
N CYS A 22 8.45 -1.35 -26.84
CA CYS A 22 8.29 0.08 -26.64
C CYS A 22 6.91 0.38 -26.04
N GLY A 23 6.59 -0.24 -24.90
CA GLY A 23 5.70 0.34 -23.90
C GLY A 23 6.59 0.83 -22.77
N LYS A 24 6.36 2.05 -22.25
CA LYS A 24 7.07 2.55 -21.05
C LYS A 24 6.83 1.52 -19.93
N TYR A 25 7.77 0.62 -19.69
CA TYR A 25 7.74 -0.27 -18.54
C TYR A 25 8.23 0.55 -17.37
N LEU A 26 7.33 0.89 -16.45
CA LEU A 26 7.68 1.68 -15.29
C LEU A 26 8.48 0.80 -14.31
N PRO A 27 9.61 1.30 -13.77
CA PRO A 27 10.31 0.61 -12.69
C PRO A 27 9.45 0.56 -11.42
N TRP A 28 9.78 -0.31 -10.48
CA TRP A 28 9.18 -0.24 -9.14
C TRP A 28 9.69 1.01 -8.41
N SER A 29 8.80 1.68 -7.68
CA SER A 29 9.17 2.81 -6.84
C SER A 29 10.12 2.37 -5.72
N GLU A 30 10.95 3.30 -5.25
CA GLU A 30 12.02 3.01 -4.29
C GLU A 30 12.12 4.02 -3.13
N GLY A 31 12.91 3.66 -2.12
CA GLY A 31 13.21 4.48 -0.95
C GLY A 31 12.40 4.09 0.29
N PRO A 32 12.41 4.92 1.35
CA PRO A 32 11.62 4.65 2.53
C PRO A 32 10.13 4.82 2.25
N GLU A 33 9.35 3.81 2.62
CA GLU A 33 7.91 3.73 2.38
C GLU A 33 7.12 4.93 2.94
N ASN A 34 7.55 5.45 4.09
CA ASN A 34 6.89 6.53 4.82
C ASN A 34 7.51 7.91 4.59
N GLU A 35 8.40 8.08 3.61
CA GLU A 35 8.93 9.40 3.24
C GLU A 35 8.13 10.01 2.09
N ILE A 36 7.85 11.32 2.19
CA ILE A 36 7.24 12.11 1.12
C ILE A 36 8.26 13.15 0.69
N GLN A 37 8.71 13.08 -0.58
CA GLN A 37 9.59 14.09 -1.15
C GLN A 37 8.74 15.25 -1.67
N ILE A 38 8.91 16.44 -1.10
CA ILE A 38 8.19 17.66 -1.49
C ILE A 38 9.15 18.55 -2.27
N PHE A 39 8.94 18.65 -3.58
CA PHE A 39 9.69 19.55 -4.45
C PHE A 39 9.04 20.92 -4.42
N VAL A 40 9.76 21.92 -3.90
CA VAL A 40 9.25 23.27 -3.68
C VAL A 40 10.37 24.29 -3.83
N SER A 41 10.06 25.46 -4.37
CA SER A 41 11.01 26.57 -4.47
C SER A 41 11.41 27.10 -3.08
N GLN A 42 12.55 27.78 -2.98
CA GLN A 42 12.96 28.45 -1.75
C GLN A 42 12.00 29.58 -1.34
N ASN A 43 11.30 30.20 -2.30
CA ASN A 43 10.35 31.28 -2.02
C ASN A 43 9.07 30.74 -1.36
N ASP A 44 8.68 29.51 -1.72
CA ASP A 44 7.43 28.90 -1.29
C ASP A 44 7.60 27.92 -0.11
N ILE A 45 8.83 27.62 0.30
CA ILE A 45 9.13 26.58 1.29
C ILE A 45 8.40 26.80 2.61
N GLN A 46 8.29 28.04 3.10
CA GLN A 46 7.60 28.35 4.34
C GLN A 46 6.10 28.08 4.24
N VAL A 47 5.48 28.39 3.10
CA VAL A 47 4.06 28.13 2.85
C VAL A 47 3.82 26.63 2.74
N ALA A 48 4.68 25.91 2.02
CA ALA A 48 4.60 24.46 1.90
C ALA A 48 4.77 23.78 3.27
N GLU A 49 5.74 24.20 4.09
CA GLU A 49 5.94 23.67 5.44
C GLU A 49 4.68 23.80 6.29
N GLU A 50 4.07 24.98 6.33
CA GLU A 50 2.86 25.22 7.10
C GLU A 50 1.69 24.35 6.63
N LEU A 51 1.43 24.34 5.31
CA LEU A 51 0.25 23.68 4.75
C LEU A 51 0.39 22.15 4.72
N MET A 52 1.58 21.63 4.44
CA MET A 52 1.84 20.20 4.41
C MET A 52 1.87 19.60 5.81
N GLU A 53 2.42 20.30 6.80
CA GLU A 53 2.35 19.87 8.20
C GLU A 53 0.88 19.77 8.66
N LYS A 54 0.07 20.80 8.41
CA LYS A 54 -1.36 20.78 8.75
C LYS A 54 -2.13 19.65 8.04
N SER A 55 -1.77 19.32 6.81
CA SER A 55 -2.49 18.36 5.98
C SER A 55 -2.07 16.90 6.24
N LEU A 56 -0.78 16.66 6.50
CA LEU A 56 -0.20 15.32 6.52
C LEU A 56 0.29 14.86 7.90
N PHE A 57 0.57 15.77 8.83
CA PHE A 57 1.10 15.39 10.14
C PHE A 57 0.08 14.59 10.96
N ARG A 58 0.41 13.33 11.22
CA ARG A 58 -0.30 12.43 12.12
C ARG A 58 0.73 11.60 12.87
N GLN A 59 0.48 11.31 14.14
CA GLN A 59 1.37 10.50 14.99
C GLN A 59 0.64 9.32 15.62
N SER A 60 1.38 8.24 15.84
CA SER A 60 0.88 7.05 16.54
C SER A 60 0.60 7.32 18.02
N VAL A 61 -0.44 6.70 18.59
CA VAL A 61 -0.68 6.74 20.04
C VAL A 61 0.21 5.73 20.78
N ASP A 62 1.46 6.10 21.07
CA ASP A 62 2.42 5.30 21.87
C ASP A 62 3.11 6.19 22.93
N VAL A 63 3.98 5.63 23.78
CA VAL A 63 4.89 6.37 24.68
C VAL A 63 5.90 7.20 23.89
N ASN A 64 6.43 6.67 22.79
CA ASN A 64 7.31 7.37 21.86
C ASN A 64 6.60 7.48 20.51
N PRO A 65 5.82 8.56 20.25
CA PRO A 65 5.03 8.69 19.04
C PRO A 65 5.92 8.76 17.81
N GLU A 66 5.49 8.09 16.76
CA GLU A 66 6.13 8.13 15.45
C GLU A 66 5.20 8.81 14.46
N SER A 67 5.75 9.70 13.62
CA SER A 67 4.99 10.31 12.54
C SER A 67 4.70 9.28 11.44
N TYR A 68 3.46 9.30 10.93
CA TYR A 68 3.04 8.41 9.83
C TYR A 68 3.82 8.68 8.56
N PHE A 69 4.11 9.95 8.27
CA PHE A 69 4.98 10.35 7.18
C PHE A 69 6.10 11.25 7.67
N THR A 70 7.26 11.13 7.04
CA THR A 70 8.38 12.05 7.19
C THR A 70 8.46 12.92 5.93
N LEU A 71 8.30 14.22 6.10
CA LEU A 71 8.33 15.18 5.01
C LEU A 71 9.78 15.58 4.68
N ARG A 72 10.15 15.54 3.41
CA ARG A 72 11.49 15.89 2.91
C ARG A 72 11.38 16.95 1.83
N TYR A 73 11.66 18.21 2.19
CA TYR A 73 11.67 19.31 1.24
C TYR A 73 12.92 19.26 0.35
N ARG A 74 12.74 19.40 -0.95
CA ARG A 74 13.76 19.30 -2.00
C ARG A 74 13.63 20.46 -2.97
N ASP A 75 14.78 20.91 -3.46
CA ASP A 75 14.79 21.86 -4.57
C ASP A 75 14.27 21.16 -5.85
N PRO A 76 13.47 21.83 -6.70
CA PRO A 76 12.93 21.24 -7.94
C PRO A 76 14.02 20.71 -8.88
N SER A 77 15.25 21.24 -8.85
CA SER A 77 16.38 20.72 -9.64
C SER A 77 16.78 19.29 -9.30
N LYS A 78 16.32 18.75 -8.15
CA LYS A 78 16.56 17.37 -7.71
C LYS A 78 15.47 16.40 -8.15
N PHE A 79 14.48 16.85 -8.91
CA PHE A 79 13.36 16.03 -9.34
C PHE A 79 13.81 14.79 -10.12
N ASP A 80 14.63 14.96 -11.16
CA ASP A 80 15.08 13.86 -12.01
C ASP A 80 15.80 12.73 -11.23
N GLU A 81 16.53 13.10 -10.17
CA GLU A 81 17.26 12.17 -9.30
C GLU A 81 16.31 11.36 -8.37
N LEU A 82 15.12 11.89 -8.09
CA LEU A 82 14.23 11.42 -7.02
C LEU A 82 12.80 11.12 -7.51
N GLN A 83 12.53 11.25 -8.81
CA GLN A 83 11.22 11.04 -9.41
C GLN A 83 10.70 9.60 -9.30
N ASN A 84 11.54 8.62 -8.94
CA ASN A 84 11.14 7.23 -8.73
C ASN A 84 10.80 6.90 -7.26
N ARG A 85 10.73 7.90 -6.38
CA ARG A 85 10.38 7.70 -4.97
C ARG A 85 8.91 7.33 -4.80
N HIS A 86 8.60 6.55 -3.76
CA HIS A 86 7.25 6.08 -3.48
C HIS A 86 6.19 7.18 -3.40
N ASN A 87 6.52 8.32 -2.79
CA ASN A 87 5.58 9.40 -2.54
C ASN A 87 6.21 10.74 -2.88
N ILE A 88 5.59 11.48 -3.80
CA ILE A 88 6.08 12.76 -4.33
C ILE A 88 4.98 13.82 -4.19
N VAL A 89 5.39 15.02 -3.82
CA VAL A 89 4.58 16.24 -3.93
C VAL A 89 5.39 17.24 -4.75
N VAL A 90 4.79 17.86 -5.75
CA VAL A 90 5.35 19.03 -6.43
C VAL A 90 4.47 20.23 -6.07
N PHE A 91 5.07 21.25 -5.47
CA PHE A 91 4.38 22.37 -4.83
C PHE A 91 4.81 23.71 -5.46
N ALA A 92 3.85 24.55 -5.85
CA ALA A 92 4.12 25.88 -6.40
C ALA A 92 2.99 26.88 -6.05
N VAL A 93 3.37 28.05 -5.53
CA VAL A 93 2.46 29.18 -5.25
C VAL A 93 2.54 30.19 -6.39
N THR A 94 1.43 30.41 -7.09
CA THR A 94 1.42 31.27 -8.29
C THR A 94 1.38 32.76 -7.98
N ASP A 95 1.30 33.15 -6.70
CA ASP A 95 1.30 34.55 -6.25
C ASP A 95 2.67 35.21 -6.38
N SER A 96 3.74 34.40 -6.33
CA SER A 96 5.11 34.85 -6.51
C SER A 96 5.53 34.68 -7.98
N LYS A 97 6.41 35.56 -8.49
CA LYS A 97 6.84 35.49 -9.90
C LYS A 97 7.55 34.16 -10.17
N ASN A 98 7.02 33.41 -11.14
CA ASN A 98 7.57 32.22 -11.81
C ASN A 98 8.86 31.67 -11.19
N ASP A 99 8.70 30.75 -10.24
CA ASP A 99 9.81 30.10 -9.56
C ASP A 99 10.04 28.68 -10.08
N ASN A 100 11.11 28.03 -9.61
CA ASN A 100 11.50 26.72 -10.09
C ASN A 100 10.43 25.63 -9.86
N GLY A 101 9.50 25.82 -8.92
CA GLY A 101 8.40 24.89 -8.67
C GLY A 101 7.36 24.96 -9.79
N ASP A 102 6.94 26.17 -10.16
CA ASP A 102 6.01 26.37 -11.29
C ASP A 102 6.63 25.90 -12.61
N HIS A 103 7.92 26.18 -12.81
CA HIS A 103 8.67 25.69 -13.96
C HIS A 103 8.69 24.17 -14.07
N LEU A 104 8.93 23.46 -12.95
CA LEU A 104 8.89 22.00 -12.93
C LEU A 104 7.51 21.48 -13.33
N ILE A 105 6.42 22.01 -12.76
CA ILE A 105 5.07 21.57 -13.12
C ILE A 105 4.78 21.82 -14.60
N ASN A 106 5.14 22.99 -15.13
CA ASN A 106 4.96 23.32 -16.55
C ASN A 106 5.78 22.38 -17.45
N GLN A 107 6.99 22.00 -17.05
CA GLN A 107 7.79 21.02 -17.77
C GLN A 107 7.12 19.64 -17.78
N LEU A 108 6.63 19.15 -16.65
CA LEU A 108 5.95 17.85 -16.55
C LEU A 108 4.66 17.80 -17.40
N ILE A 109 3.95 18.92 -17.53
CA ILE A 109 2.81 19.06 -18.45
C ILE A 109 3.29 19.01 -19.90
N ALA A 110 4.33 19.77 -20.25
CA ALA A 110 4.87 19.84 -21.61
C ALA A 110 5.42 18.50 -22.10
N ASP A 111 6.03 17.73 -21.19
CA ASP A 111 6.54 16.37 -21.44
C ASP A 111 5.41 15.33 -21.54
N GLY A 112 4.18 15.71 -21.19
CA GLY A 112 2.99 14.86 -21.25
C GLY A 112 2.85 13.89 -20.07
N GLU A 113 3.70 14.00 -19.05
CA GLU A 113 3.67 13.14 -17.85
C GLU A 113 2.44 13.46 -16.97
N LEU A 114 1.92 14.70 -17.04
CA LEU A 114 0.70 15.13 -16.36
C LEU A 114 -0.48 15.27 -17.33
N GLY A 115 -0.62 14.35 -18.30
CA GLY A 115 -1.62 14.43 -19.37
C GLY A 115 -3.09 14.50 -18.92
N THR A 116 -3.40 14.09 -17.67
CA THR A 116 -4.73 14.15 -17.05
C THR A 116 -4.92 15.37 -16.13
N TYR A 117 -3.88 16.17 -15.91
CA TYR A 117 -3.95 17.36 -15.06
C TYR A 117 -4.49 18.57 -15.85
N ALA A 118 -5.69 19.03 -15.49
CA ALA A 118 -6.35 20.15 -16.15
C ALA A 118 -5.96 21.54 -15.57
N GLY A 119 -5.25 21.59 -14.44
CA GLY A 119 -4.88 22.86 -13.78
C GLY A 119 -6.00 23.55 -13.01
N GLU A 120 -7.21 23.01 -13.01
CA GLU A 120 -8.37 23.61 -12.32
C GLU A 120 -8.42 23.32 -10.81
N ASP A 121 -7.90 22.16 -10.40
CA ASP A 121 -7.91 21.72 -9.01
C ASP A 121 -6.54 22.02 -8.35
N PRO A 122 -6.50 22.83 -7.27
CA PRO A 122 -5.25 23.16 -6.61
C PRO A 122 -4.52 21.97 -5.99
N VAL A 123 -5.22 20.86 -5.74
CA VAL A 123 -4.63 19.63 -5.18
C VAL A 123 -5.09 18.46 -6.03
N TRP A 124 -4.14 17.91 -6.78
CA TRP A 124 -4.38 16.83 -7.72
C TRP A 124 -3.44 15.66 -7.43
N VAL A 125 -3.92 14.43 -7.53
CA VAL A 125 -3.17 13.22 -7.19
C VAL A 125 -3.29 12.22 -8.34
N GLU A 126 -2.16 11.64 -8.71
CA GLU A 126 -2.08 10.49 -9.61
C GLU A 126 -1.22 9.38 -9.02
N GLU A 127 -1.36 8.19 -9.61
CA GLU A 127 -0.55 7.03 -9.29
C GLU A 127 0.28 6.62 -10.51
N ASP A 128 1.43 6.00 -10.25
CA ASP A 128 2.22 5.31 -11.26
C ASP A 128 2.60 6.16 -12.50
N ILE A 129 2.99 7.43 -12.29
CA ILE A 129 3.49 8.28 -13.38
C ILE A 129 4.91 7.87 -13.78
N PHE A 130 5.85 7.81 -12.82
CA PHE A 130 7.25 7.46 -13.08
C PHE A 130 7.62 6.05 -12.63
N SER A 131 6.88 5.49 -11.68
CA SER A 131 7.21 4.19 -11.08
C SER A 131 5.98 3.48 -10.53
N LEU A 132 5.95 2.14 -10.62
CA LEU A 132 4.90 1.31 -10.03
C LEU A 132 4.89 1.43 -8.50
N GLY A 133 3.70 1.52 -7.94
CA GLY A 133 3.50 1.74 -6.50
C GLY A 133 3.58 3.20 -6.09
N GLN A 134 3.77 4.16 -7.01
CA GLN A 134 3.99 5.56 -6.69
C GLN A 134 2.67 6.33 -6.45
N VAL A 135 2.73 7.36 -5.60
CA VAL A 135 1.76 8.45 -5.53
C VAL A 135 2.47 9.76 -5.83
N ILE A 136 1.94 10.54 -6.78
CA ILE A 136 2.40 11.90 -7.07
C ILE A 136 1.24 12.88 -6.83
N THR A 137 1.50 13.90 -6.03
CA THR A 137 0.56 15.01 -5.79
C THR A 137 1.11 16.28 -6.43
N ILE A 138 0.29 16.95 -7.22
CA ILE A 138 0.54 18.31 -7.70
C ILE A 138 -0.27 19.26 -6.83
N ILE A 139 0.42 20.24 -6.22
CA ILE A 139 -0.19 21.32 -5.46
C ILE A 139 0.20 22.64 -6.12
N ARG A 140 -0.77 23.30 -6.76
CA ARG A 140 -0.52 24.52 -7.55
C ARG A 140 -1.70 25.48 -7.49
N GLY A 141 -1.43 26.75 -7.27
CA GLY A 141 -2.44 27.81 -7.26
C GLY A 141 -1.97 29.02 -6.46
N ASN A 142 -2.85 30.02 -6.31
CA ASN A 142 -2.60 31.07 -5.32
C ASN A 142 -2.70 30.49 -3.90
N HIS A 143 -2.15 31.21 -2.93
CA HIS A 143 -2.11 30.79 -1.53
C HIS A 143 -3.51 30.46 -0.98
N ASP A 144 -4.51 31.29 -1.29
CA ASP A 144 -5.88 31.16 -0.75
C ASP A 144 -6.58 29.90 -1.29
N ASP A 145 -6.40 29.60 -2.57
CA ASP A 145 -6.98 28.43 -3.24
C ASP A 145 -6.33 27.13 -2.74
N ILE A 146 -4.99 27.10 -2.62
CA ILE A 146 -4.26 25.95 -2.06
C ILE A 146 -4.71 25.72 -0.61
N SER A 147 -4.72 26.77 0.21
CA SER A 147 -5.08 26.70 1.63
C SER A 147 -6.52 26.20 1.80
N SER A 148 -7.47 26.72 1.00
CA SER A 148 -8.87 26.30 1.03
C SER A 148 -9.04 24.84 0.57
N SER A 149 -8.35 24.44 -0.50
CA SER A 149 -8.39 23.07 -1.01
C SER A 149 -7.81 22.07 -0.02
N LEU A 150 -6.63 22.34 0.54
CA LEU A 150 -5.99 21.47 1.54
C LEU A 150 -6.77 21.41 2.85
N LYS A 151 -7.43 22.49 3.27
CA LYS A 151 -8.34 22.47 4.43
C LYS A 151 -9.51 21.50 4.24
N LEU A 152 -10.03 21.39 3.01
CA LEU A 152 -11.13 20.49 2.68
C LEU A 152 -10.65 19.06 2.40
N LYS A 153 -9.48 18.91 1.80
CA LYS A 153 -8.96 17.64 1.26
C LYS A 153 -7.83 17.02 2.08
N GLY A 154 -7.37 17.64 3.16
CA GLY A 154 -6.17 17.18 3.90
C GLY A 154 -6.25 15.73 4.37
N ASP A 155 -7.40 15.31 4.90
CA ASP A 155 -7.64 13.90 5.26
C ASP A 155 -7.68 12.98 4.04
N TRP A 156 -8.34 13.42 2.96
CA TRP A 156 -8.37 12.66 1.71
C TRP A 156 -6.97 12.50 1.08
N LEU A 157 -6.14 13.54 1.15
CA LEU A 157 -4.78 13.55 0.63
C LEU A 157 -3.88 12.62 1.45
N PHE A 158 -3.97 12.70 2.78
CA PHE A 158 -3.28 11.74 3.64
C PHE A 158 -3.68 10.30 3.30
N ASP A 159 -4.98 10.06 3.11
CA ASP A 159 -5.50 8.74 2.75
C ASP A 159 -4.96 8.22 1.41
N GLN A 160 -4.64 9.08 0.44
CA GLN A 160 -4.02 8.63 -0.83
C GLN A 160 -2.66 7.98 -0.56
N PHE A 161 -1.78 8.67 0.19
CA PHE A 161 -0.48 8.12 0.58
C PHE A 161 -0.62 6.90 1.49
N ASP A 162 -1.53 6.95 2.46
CA ASP A 162 -1.76 5.90 3.46
C ASP A 162 -2.22 4.59 2.81
N LYS A 163 -3.17 4.67 1.87
CA LYS A 163 -3.67 3.51 1.12
C LYS A 163 -2.59 2.89 0.26
N ARG A 164 -1.80 3.70 -0.45
CA ARG A 164 -0.73 3.18 -1.31
C ARG A 164 0.38 2.53 -0.47
N TYR A 165 0.77 3.15 0.65
CA TYR A 165 1.69 2.57 1.62
C TYR A 165 1.23 1.19 2.12
N LEU A 166 -0.02 1.08 2.57
CA LEU A 166 -0.56 -0.20 3.06
C LEU A 166 -0.66 -1.24 1.95
N LYS A 167 -0.96 -0.82 0.72
CA LYS A 167 -0.97 -1.71 -0.43
C LYS A 167 0.42 -2.29 -0.70
N ARG A 168 1.47 -1.47 -0.73
CA ARG A 168 2.85 -1.94 -0.94
C ARG A 168 3.31 -2.89 0.15
N ILE A 169 3.03 -2.57 1.42
CA ILE A 169 3.28 -3.48 2.55
C ILE A 169 2.53 -4.79 2.36
N SER A 170 1.23 -4.74 2.02
CA SER A 170 0.42 -5.93 1.85
C SER A 170 0.93 -6.82 0.72
N ASP A 171 1.27 -6.23 -0.42
CA ASP A 171 1.80 -6.96 -1.57
C ASP A 171 3.08 -7.71 -1.17
N HIS A 172 4.01 -7.06 -0.47
CA HIS A 172 5.24 -7.69 0.01
C HIS A 172 5.00 -8.75 1.10
N LEU A 173 4.17 -8.44 2.10
CA LEU A 173 3.93 -9.28 3.28
C LEU A 173 3.37 -10.65 2.93
N TYR A 174 2.60 -10.72 1.83
CA TYR A 174 1.92 -11.93 1.39
C TYR A 174 2.46 -12.52 0.09
N GLU A 175 3.51 -11.93 -0.50
CA GLU A 175 4.16 -12.46 -1.71
C GLU A 175 4.79 -13.83 -1.45
N ILE A 176 5.42 -13.98 -0.28
CA ILE A 176 6.23 -15.15 0.06
C ILE A 176 5.69 -15.82 1.32
N ASN A 177 5.46 -17.14 1.22
CA ASN A 177 5.11 -18.02 2.34
C ASN A 177 3.88 -17.59 3.15
N GLU A 178 2.88 -16.94 2.52
CA GLU A 178 1.58 -16.67 3.15
C GLU A 178 0.98 -17.96 3.75
N GLN A 179 0.53 -17.89 5.00
CA GLN A 179 -0.05 -19.00 5.76
C GLN A 179 -1.51 -19.25 5.35
N THR A 180 -1.73 -19.57 4.09
CA THR A 180 -3.09 -19.76 3.53
C THR A 180 -3.87 -20.86 4.22
N ASP A 181 -3.18 -21.87 4.78
CA ASP A 181 -3.81 -22.99 5.47
C ASP A 181 -4.44 -22.53 6.79
N ILE A 182 -3.80 -21.59 7.50
CA ILE A 182 -4.37 -20.95 8.69
C ILE A 182 -5.61 -20.13 8.29
N SER A 183 -5.51 -19.34 7.22
CA SER A 183 -6.65 -18.55 6.71
C SER A 183 -7.85 -19.45 6.37
N GLU A 184 -7.61 -20.58 5.72
CA GLU A 184 -8.64 -21.57 5.34
C GLU A 184 -9.23 -22.27 6.58
N GLU A 185 -8.40 -22.64 7.56
CA GLU A 185 -8.85 -23.27 8.81
C GLU A 185 -9.74 -22.31 9.63
N ILE A 186 -9.38 -21.04 9.71
CA ILE A 186 -10.20 -20.02 10.38
C ILE A 186 -11.54 -19.86 9.65
N PHE A 187 -11.53 -19.79 8.31
CA PHE A 187 -12.76 -19.68 7.53
C PHE A 187 -13.70 -20.86 7.75
N ASN A 188 -13.17 -22.08 7.62
CA ASN A 188 -13.98 -23.30 7.74
C ASN A 188 -14.59 -23.46 9.14
N ARG A 189 -13.90 -22.98 10.18
CA ARG A 189 -14.38 -23.08 11.57
C ARG A 189 -15.33 -21.96 11.96
N TYR A 190 -15.09 -20.73 11.50
CA TYR A 190 -15.73 -19.54 12.05
C TYR A 190 -16.50 -18.69 11.03
N GLY A 191 -16.40 -18.98 9.73
CA GLY A 191 -17.10 -18.25 8.67
C GLY A 191 -16.54 -16.84 8.42
N TRP A 192 -15.35 -16.54 8.91
CA TRP A 192 -14.58 -15.34 8.61
C TRP A 192 -13.11 -15.71 8.44
N THR A 193 -12.32 -14.86 7.82
CA THR A 193 -10.89 -15.10 7.58
C THR A 193 -10.12 -13.79 7.49
N VAL A 194 -8.80 -13.89 7.60
CA VAL A 194 -7.82 -12.85 7.32
C VAL A 194 -6.65 -13.51 6.60
N ARG A 195 -5.91 -12.77 5.77
CA ARG A 195 -4.64 -13.26 5.23
C ARG A 195 -3.61 -13.26 6.35
N VAL A 196 -2.93 -14.40 6.53
CA VAL A 196 -2.00 -14.60 7.64
C VAL A 196 -0.56 -14.56 7.11
N PRO A 197 0.29 -13.61 7.59
CA PRO A 197 1.69 -13.54 7.16
C PRO A 197 2.47 -14.79 7.56
N HIS A 198 3.60 -15.01 6.87
CA HIS A 198 4.41 -16.23 7.00
C HIS A 198 4.85 -16.58 8.44
N ASP A 199 4.97 -15.58 9.31
CA ASP A 199 5.51 -15.70 10.66
C ASP A 199 4.44 -15.61 11.78
N PHE A 200 3.17 -15.54 11.42
CA PHE A 200 2.08 -15.61 12.38
C PHE A 200 1.56 -17.04 12.52
N MET A 201 1.22 -17.41 13.76
CA MET A 201 0.57 -18.67 14.09
C MET A 201 -0.64 -18.43 14.99
N ILE A 202 -1.54 -19.42 15.06
CA ILE A 202 -2.60 -19.43 16.08
C ILE A 202 -1.95 -19.67 17.44
N VAL A 203 -2.05 -18.70 18.34
CA VAL A 203 -1.51 -18.74 19.70
C VAL A 203 -2.56 -19.16 20.71
N GLN A 204 -3.82 -18.78 20.48
CA GLN A 204 -4.92 -19.11 21.36
C GLN A 204 -6.24 -19.11 20.58
N GLU A 205 -7.11 -20.05 20.93
CA GLU A 205 -8.50 -20.07 20.47
C GLU A 205 -9.40 -20.36 21.67
N ASP A 206 -10.52 -19.66 21.75
CA ASP A 206 -11.60 -19.95 22.70
C ASP A 206 -12.91 -19.95 21.91
N ARG A 207 -13.32 -21.15 21.48
CA ARG A 207 -14.48 -21.35 20.61
C ARG A 207 -15.80 -20.94 21.28
N PRO A 208 -16.11 -21.38 22.51
CA PRO A 208 -17.31 -20.91 23.21
C PRO A 208 -17.34 -19.39 23.42
N ALA A 209 -16.17 -18.75 23.47
CA ALA A 209 -16.03 -17.32 23.61
C ALA A 209 -15.92 -16.54 22.29
N ASN A 210 -15.98 -17.21 21.13
CA ASN A 210 -15.81 -16.58 19.82
C ASN A 210 -14.53 -15.75 19.73
N PHE A 211 -13.38 -16.34 20.07
CA PHE A 211 -12.10 -15.64 20.11
C PHE A 211 -10.98 -16.43 19.44
N VAL A 212 -10.20 -15.73 18.62
CA VAL A 212 -8.96 -16.24 17.99
C VAL A 212 -7.86 -15.21 18.19
N LYS A 213 -6.67 -15.66 18.62
CA LYS A 213 -5.45 -14.87 18.73
C LYS A 213 -4.38 -15.47 17.83
N LEU A 214 -4.00 -14.69 16.83
CA LEU A 214 -2.80 -14.89 16.03
C LEU A 214 -1.64 -14.14 16.68
N GLY A 215 -0.43 -14.67 16.57
CA GLY A 215 0.73 -13.94 17.05
C GLY A 215 2.06 -14.41 16.51
N ARG A 216 3.06 -13.55 16.71
CA ARG A 216 4.48 -13.85 16.57
C ARG A 216 5.27 -13.36 17.77
N ASP A 217 6.46 -13.94 17.96
CA ASP A 217 7.25 -13.77 19.17
C ASP A 217 8.15 -12.51 19.21
N TYR A 218 8.92 -12.14 18.17
CA TYR A 218 9.74 -10.91 18.24
C TYR A 218 9.76 -10.08 16.95
N PRO A 219 9.45 -8.75 16.98
CA PRO A 219 8.75 -8.10 18.09
C PRO A 219 7.41 -8.80 18.34
N ARG A 220 6.94 -8.74 19.60
CA ARG A 220 5.70 -9.42 19.99
C ARG A 220 4.53 -8.70 19.34
N ARG A 221 3.83 -9.39 18.45
CA ARG A 221 2.67 -8.89 17.71
C ARG A 221 1.52 -9.85 17.95
N TRP A 222 0.41 -9.32 18.42
CA TRP A 222 -0.81 -10.10 18.61
C TRP A 222 -1.93 -9.48 17.79
N PHE A 223 -2.55 -10.29 16.94
CA PHE A 223 -3.74 -9.94 16.18
C PHE A 223 -4.88 -10.82 16.68
N THR A 224 -5.92 -10.22 17.24
CA THR A 224 -7.05 -10.93 17.81
C THR A 224 -8.33 -10.60 17.09
N VAL A 225 -9.18 -11.60 16.92
CA VAL A 225 -10.54 -11.45 16.41
C VAL A 225 -11.49 -12.01 17.47
N HIS A 226 -12.37 -11.16 17.96
CA HIS A 226 -13.51 -11.51 18.79
C HIS A 226 -14.79 -11.15 18.07
N TRP A 227 -15.84 -11.96 18.19
CA TRP A 227 -17.14 -11.62 17.61
C TRP A 227 -18.32 -11.99 18.50
N ILE A 228 -19.40 -11.23 18.34
CA ILE A 228 -20.68 -11.47 19.01
C ILE A 228 -21.70 -11.87 17.94
N ASP A 229 -22.25 -13.08 18.07
CA ASP A 229 -23.32 -13.57 17.20
C ASP A 229 -24.67 -12.92 17.53
N ASN A 230 -25.54 -12.82 16.54
CA ASN A 230 -26.92 -12.34 16.68
C ASN A 230 -27.01 -10.97 17.36
N GLN A 231 -26.08 -10.07 17.03
CA GLN A 231 -26.07 -8.71 17.57
C GLN A 231 -27.36 -7.99 17.13
N VAL A 232 -28.11 -7.47 18.12
CA VAL A 232 -29.33 -6.70 17.90
C VAL A 232 -28.95 -5.23 17.68
N GLY A 233 -29.34 -4.70 16.53
CA GLY A 233 -29.01 -3.33 16.10
C GLY A 233 -27.61 -3.23 15.49
N SER A 234 -27.52 -2.48 14.38
CA SER A 234 -26.26 -2.22 13.68
C SER A 234 -25.55 -0.97 14.18
N GLU A 235 -26.25 -0.08 14.88
CA GLU A 235 -25.72 1.22 15.26
C GLU A 235 -24.76 1.11 16.45
N LEU A 236 -23.50 1.40 16.19
CA LEU A 236 -22.46 1.50 17.19
C LEU A 236 -22.20 2.98 17.53
N HIS A 237 -22.38 3.32 18.80
CA HIS A 237 -22.04 4.62 19.36
C HIS A 237 -20.75 4.54 20.17
N ARG A 238 -20.08 5.69 20.35
CA ARG A 238 -18.75 5.80 20.96
C ARG A 238 -18.63 5.10 22.32
N ASN A 239 -19.67 5.15 23.16
CA ASN A 239 -19.66 4.50 24.47
C ASN A 239 -19.72 2.96 24.37
N SER A 240 -20.49 2.42 23.43
CA SER A 240 -20.58 0.98 23.16
C SER A 240 -19.24 0.44 22.64
N VAL A 241 -18.54 1.22 21.81
CA VAL A 241 -17.18 0.91 21.34
C VAL A 241 -16.20 0.84 22.50
N LYS A 242 -16.19 1.83 23.39
CA LYS A 242 -15.34 1.81 24.61
C LYS A 242 -15.64 0.60 25.49
N ASN A 243 -16.91 0.29 25.71
CA ASN A 243 -17.31 -0.89 26.49
C ASN A 243 -16.85 -2.20 25.85
N SER A 244 -16.90 -2.30 24.52
CA SER A 244 -16.39 -3.46 23.78
C SER A 244 -14.90 -3.69 24.05
N ILE A 245 -14.09 -2.62 24.04
CA ILE A 245 -12.66 -2.69 24.38
C ILE A 245 -12.44 -3.12 25.82
N ARG A 246 -13.16 -2.53 26.78
CA ARG A 246 -13.05 -2.91 28.20
C ARG A 246 -13.42 -4.37 28.43
N ASN A 247 -14.47 -4.85 27.78
CA ASN A 247 -14.94 -6.24 27.90
C ASN A 247 -13.93 -7.23 27.29
N LEU A 248 -13.41 -6.93 26.09
CA LEU A 248 -12.36 -7.72 25.46
C LEU A 248 -11.11 -7.76 26.34
N ALA A 249 -10.65 -6.62 26.84
CA ALA A 249 -9.49 -6.53 27.71
C ALA A 249 -9.67 -7.34 29.01
N LYS A 250 -10.83 -7.19 29.68
CA LYS A 250 -11.13 -7.93 30.91
C LYS A 250 -11.17 -9.44 30.70
N ARG A 251 -11.71 -9.90 29.57
CA ARG A 251 -11.94 -11.33 29.29
C ARG A 251 -10.69 -12.04 28.77
N PHE A 252 -9.96 -11.43 27.83
CA PHE A 252 -8.88 -12.11 27.10
C PHE A 252 -7.49 -11.55 27.40
N PHE A 253 -7.41 -10.43 28.12
CA PHE A 253 -6.17 -9.73 28.45
C PHE A 253 -6.14 -9.33 29.92
N SER A 254 -6.54 -10.24 30.82
CA SER A 254 -6.69 -9.97 32.25
C SER A 254 -5.43 -9.43 32.91
N ASP A 255 -4.24 -9.78 32.40
CA ASP A 255 -2.95 -9.35 32.92
C ASP A 255 -2.50 -7.99 32.36
N TYR A 256 -3.25 -7.43 31.40
CA TYR A 256 -2.97 -6.13 30.79
C TYR A 256 -4.02 -5.09 31.16
N GLN A 257 -3.60 -3.84 31.16
CA GLN A 257 -4.41 -2.65 31.36
C GLN A 257 -4.34 -1.79 30.11
N PHE A 258 -5.50 -1.40 29.58
CA PHE A 258 -5.61 -0.51 28.44
C PHE A 258 -5.84 0.91 28.97
N ILE A 259 -4.94 1.83 28.66
CA ILE A 259 -4.85 3.16 29.27
C ILE A 259 -5.80 4.11 28.57
N GLU A 260 -6.99 4.30 29.15
CA GLU A 260 -8.06 5.10 28.55
C GLU A 260 -7.89 6.62 28.75
N SER A 261 -7.31 7.02 29.87
CA SER A 261 -7.14 8.43 30.28
C SER A 261 -5.69 8.75 30.59
N GLY A 262 -5.34 10.03 30.58
CA GLY A 262 -3.99 10.53 30.84
C GLY A 262 -3.53 11.55 29.80
N ASP A 263 -2.22 11.67 29.66
CA ASP A 263 -1.53 12.52 28.68
C ASP A 263 -1.84 12.14 27.23
N ARG A 264 -2.10 10.85 26.98
CA ARG A 264 -2.47 10.29 25.68
C ARG A 264 -3.67 9.37 25.84
N PRO A 265 -4.91 9.92 25.85
CA PRO A 265 -6.13 9.13 25.90
C PRO A 265 -6.36 8.42 24.57
N TRP A 266 -7.35 7.52 24.52
CA TRP A 266 -7.70 6.84 23.28
C TRP A 266 -8.16 7.82 22.19
N THR A 267 -7.60 7.67 20.99
CA THR A 267 -8.14 8.28 19.77
C THR A 267 -9.20 7.35 19.21
N ILE A 268 -10.43 7.85 19.03
CA ILE A 268 -11.58 7.04 18.58
C ILE A 268 -12.23 7.76 17.40
N ASN A 269 -12.11 7.18 16.21
CA ASN A 269 -12.60 7.75 14.96
C ASN A 269 -13.43 6.72 14.20
N LYS A 270 -14.40 7.19 13.41
CA LYS A 270 -15.02 6.38 12.36
C LYS A 270 -14.13 6.45 11.13
N ILE A 271 -13.95 5.32 10.46
CA ILE A 271 -13.22 5.21 9.20
C ILE A 271 -13.99 4.31 8.24
N SER A 272 -13.60 4.33 6.96
CA SER A 272 -14.10 3.39 5.95
C SER A 272 -12.94 2.61 5.35
N ILE A 273 -13.03 1.27 5.36
CA ILE A 273 -12.10 0.35 4.69
C ILE A 273 -12.92 -0.46 3.70
N ASP A 274 -12.61 -0.38 2.41
CA ASP A 274 -13.30 -1.13 1.34
C ASP A 274 -14.84 -1.03 1.43
N ASN A 275 -15.34 0.20 1.61
CA ASN A 275 -16.76 0.55 1.80
C ASN A 275 -17.41 -0.04 3.07
N ARG A 276 -16.62 -0.49 4.03
CA ARG A 276 -17.07 -0.89 5.36
C ARG A 276 -16.77 0.20 6.37
N GLU A 277 -17.82 0.76 6.96
CA GLU A 277 -17.66 1.65 8.11
C GLU A 277 -17.23 0.89 9.36
N MET A 278 -16.21 1.40 10.03
CA MET A 278 -15.63 0.79 11.22
C MET A 278 -15.26 1.86 12.24
N TRP A 279 -15.38 1.53 13.52
CA TRP A 279 -14.75 2.31 14.58
C TRP A 279 -13.31 1.89 14.75
N ARG A 280 -12.38 2.82 14.56
CA ARG A 280 -10.95 2.63 14.84
C ARG A 280 -10.60 3.29 16.17
N VAL A 281 -9.96 2.54 17.06
CA VAL A 281 -9.51 3.00 18.36
C VAL A 281 -8.03 2.74 18.53
N GLU A 282 -7.25 3.81 18.68
CA GLU A 282 -5.84 3.73 19.05
C GLU A 282 -5.64 4.06 20.53
N GLY A 283 -4.72 3.36 21.18
CA GLY A 283 -4.37 3.64 22.56
C GLY A 283 -3.13 2.89 23.02
N ARG A 284 -2.85 2.96 24.31
CA ARG A 284 -1.74 2.25 24.95
C ARG A 284 -2.24 1.14 25.86
N TRP A 285 -1.43 0.09 26.01
CA TRP A 285 -1.62 -0.94 27.00
C TRP A 285 -0.34 -1.16 27.79
N GLU A 286 -0.48 -1.65 29.01
CA GLU A 286 0.62 -2.03 29.89
C GLU A 286 0.29 -3.28 30.69
N THR A 287 1.30 -3.96 31.20
CA THR A 287 1.16 -5.08 32.13
C THR A 287 0.75 -4.60 33.52
N LYS A 288 -0.22 -5.26 34.15
CA LYS A 288 -0.62 -4.95 35.54
C LYS A 288 0.42 -5.35 36.58
N SER A 289 1.24 -6.35 36.27
CA SER A 289 2.25 -6.87 37.21
C SER A 289 3.49 -5.99 37.21
N ALA A 290 3.90 -5.54 38.41
CA ALA A 290 5.15 -4.82 38.61
C ALA A 290 6.40 -5.67 38.26
N ASN A 291 6.29 -7.00 38.32
CA ASN A 291 7.40 -7.93 38.06
C ASN A 291 7.58 -8.26 36.57
N ALA A 292 6.67 -7.80 35.71
CA ALA A 292 6.71 -8.05 34.28
C ALA A 292 6.44 -6.73 33.54
N SER A 293 7.24 -5.70 33.79
CA SER A 293 7.04 -4.38 33.19
C SER A 293 7.11 -4.45 31.66
N GLY A 294 5.98 -4.18 31.01
CA GLY A 294 5.88 -4.10 29.56
C GLY A 294 4.64 -3.34 29.12
N GLY A 295 4.67 -2.87 27.89
CA GLY A 295 3.54 -2.17 27.29
C GLY A 295 3.83 -1.77 25.85
N GLY A 296 2.86 -1.10 25.25
CA GLY A 296 2.98 -0.58 23.91
C GLY A 296 1.63 -0.11 23.37
N PRO A 297 1.57 0.17 22.07
CA PRO A 297 0.34 0.61 21.42
C PRO A 297 -0.60 -0.56 21.16
N PHE A 298 -1.89 -0.27 21.14
CA PHE A 298 -2.92 -1.12 20.55
C PHE A 298 -3.74 -0.34 19.54
N ILE A 299 -4.29 -1.06 18.55
CA ILE A 299 -5.29 -0.52 17.62
C ILE A 299 -6.42 -1.53 17.51
N SER A 300 -7.65 -1.08 17.72
CA SER A 300 -8.88 -1.87 17.61
C SER A 300 -9.74 -1.37 16.47
N TYR A 301 -10.37 -2.31 15.75
CA TYR A 301 -11.40 -2.06 14.74
C TYR A 301 -12.67 -2.78 15.14
N ILE A 302 -13.77 -2.05 15.27
CA ILE A 302 -15.06 -2.59 15.70
C ILE A 302 -16.12 -2.21 14.67
N PHE A 303 -16.84 -3.21 14.17
CA PHE A 303 -17.86 -3.01 13.13
C PHE A 303 -18.91 -4.11 13.16
N TYR A 304 -20.12 -3.76 12.75
CA TYR A 304 -21.20 -4.71 12.55
C TYR A 304 -21.19 -5.20 11.09
N ASP A 305 -21.25 -6.50 10.90
CA ASP A 305 -21.45 -7.13 9.59
C ASP A 305 -22.91 -7.56 9.44
N GLU A 306 -23.63 -6.92 8.52
CA GLU A 306 -25.07 -7.14 8.34
C GLU A 306 -25.40 -8.55 7.83
N SER A 307 -24.54 -9.11 6.98
CA SER A 307 -24.80 -10.39 6.32
C SER A 307 -24.75 -11.56 7.30
N THR A 308 -23.82 -11.52 8.25
CA THR A 308 -23.64 -12.53 9.29
C THR A 308 -24.34 -12.16 10.60
N LYS A 309 -24.86 -10.94 10.70
CA LYS A 309 -25.42 -10.35 11.93
C LYS A 309 -24.45 -10.41 13.11
N ARG A 310 -23.16 -10.22 12.84
CA ARG A 310 -22.08 -10.29 13.83
C ARG A 310 -21.48 -8.93 14.10
N LEU A 311 -21.20 -8.66 15.38
CA LEU A 311 -20.32 -7.57 15.77
C LEU A 311 -18.90 -8.11 15.85
N PHE A 312 -18.01 -7.63 15.00
CA PHE A 312 -16.59 -8.00 15.02
C PHE A 312 -15.77 -6.97 15.79
N HIS A 313 -14.81 -7.46 16.55
CA HIS A 313 -13.77 -6.69 17.22
C HIS A 313 -12.41 -7.28 16.86
N LEU A 314 -11.74 -6.65 15.89
CA LEU A 314 -10.36 -6.91 15.52
C LEU A 314 -9.47 -6.06 16.41
N ASN A 315 -8.45 -6.63 17.04
CA ASN A 315 -7.60 -5.90 17.96
C ASN A 315 -6.14 -6.32 17.83
N MET A 316 -5.25 -5.34 17.84
CA MET A 316 -3.83 -5.52 17.58
C MET A 316 -3.04 -4.97 18.75
N LEU A 317 -2.16 -5.77 19.34
CA LEU A 317 -1.24 -5.35 20.40
C LEU A 317 0.19 -5.52 19.90
N LEU A 318 1.01 -4.52 20.17
CA LEU A 318 2.43 -4.56 19.85
C LEU A 318 3.25 -4.33 21.13
N PHE A 319 4.28 -5.17 21.31
CA PHE A 319 5.34 -4.96 22.28
C PHE A 319 6.69 -4.96 21.56
N ASN A 320 7.31 -3.78 21.50
CA ASN A 320 8.65 -3.57 20.97
C ASN A 320 9.36 -2.43 21.74
N PRO A 321 9.81 -2.67 22.98
CA PRO A 321 10.24 -1.59 23.88
C PRO A 321 11.46 -0.82 23.36
N ALA A 322 12.38 -1.49 22.66
CA ALA A 322 13.65 -0.93 22.22
C ALA A 322 13.63 -0.35 20.80
N GLY A 323 12.49 -0.43 20.08
CA GLY A 323 12.46 -0.15 18.65
C GLY A 323 11.24 0.64 18.18
N LYS A 324 11.30 1.00 16.90
CA LYS A 324 10.17 1.56 16.15
C LYS A 324 9.01 0.58 16.14
N LYS A 325 7.81 1.11 16.22
CA LYS A 325 6.56 0.39 16.42
C LYS A 325 5.60 0.58 15.27
N LEU A 326 5.57 1.78 14.69
CA LEU A 326 4.57 2.13 13.70
C LEU A 326 4.57 1.16 12.51
N PHE A 327 5.72 0.86 11.90
CA PHE A 327 5.80 -0.10 10.80
C PHE A 327 5.11 -1.44 11.11
N PHE A 328 5.34 -2.02 12.30
CA PHE A 328 4.72 -3.28 12.70
C PHE A 328 3.22 -3.16 12.97
N LEU A 329 2.74 -2.00 13.43
CA LEU A 329 1.31 -1.71 13.50
C LEU A 329 0.70 -1.68 12.10
N ARG A 330 1.38 -1.05 11.14
CA ARG A 330 0.91 -0.94 9.76
C ARG A 330 0.86 -2.29 9.04
N GLU A 331 1.82 -3.17 9.30
CA GLU A 331 1.75 -4.56 8.83
C GLU A 331 0.51 -5.28 9.36
N MET A 332 0.17 -5.12 10.65
CA MET A 332 -1.05 -5.72 11.20
C MET A 332 -2.33 -5.01 10.69
N GLU A 333 -2.30 -3.69 10.42
CA GLU A 333 -3.40 -3.00 9.74
C GLU A 333 -3.63 -3.55 8.33
N SER A 334 -2.59 -4.01 7.64
CA SER A 334 -2.76 -4.74 6.37
C SER A 334 -3.55 -6.04 6.56
N MET A 335 -3.38 -6.76 7.69
CA MET A 335 -4.21 -7.92 8.01
C MET A 335 -5.68 -7.54 8.23
N VAL A 336 -5.96 -6.40 8.88
CA VAL A 336 -7.33 -5.88 9.05
C VAL A 336 -8.02 -5.68 7.70
N ARG A 337 -7.31 -5.09 6.73
CA ARG A 337 -7.85 -4.85 5.37
C ARG A 337 -8.17 -6.14 4.62
N THR A 338 -7.51 -7.24 4.97
CA THR A 338 -7.77 -8.54 4.35
C THR A 338 -8.90 -9.33 5.02
N PHE A 339 -9.50 -8.79 6.09
CA PHE A 339 -10.61 -9.44 6.76
C PHE A 339 -11.77 -9.67 5.78
N SER A 340 -12.28 -10.89 5.75
CA SER A 340 -13.41 -11.25 4.89
C SER A 340 -14.31 -12.29 5.53
N ILE A 341 -15.60 -12.16 5.27
CA ILE A 341 -16.63 -13.19 5.52
C ILE A 341 -16.83 -14.12 4.31
N ASN A 342 -16.17 -13.81 3.19
CA ASN A 342 -16.20 -14.58 1.96
C ASN A 342 -14.77 -15.03 1.64
N TYR A 343 -14.50 -16.33 1.74
CA TYR A 343 -13.17 -16.83 1.40
C TYR A 343 -13.06 -17.12 -0.10
N LYS A 344 -12.16 -16.40 -0.76
CA LYS A 344 -11.61 -16.79 -2.04
C LYS A 344 -10.20 -17.26 -1.80
N LYS A 345 -9.96 -18.57 -1.92
CA LYS A 345 -8.61 -19.13 -1.78
C LYS A 345 -7.68 -18.40 -2.75
N PRO A 346 -6.59 -17.77 -2.29
CA PRO A 346 -5.66 -17.10 -3.18
C PRO A 346 -5.16 -18.09 -4.24
N SER A 347 -5.14 -17.68 -5.51
CA SER A 347 -4.63 -18.51 -6.59
C SER A 347 -3.11 -18.67 -6.41
N ARG A 348 -2.68 -19.78 -5.82
CA ARG A 348 -1.27 -20.20 -5.88
C ARG A 348 -0.97 -20.61 -7.32
N ILE A 349 -0.38 -19.72 -8.11
CA ILE A 349 0.28 -20.17 -9.33
C ILE A 349 1.48 -20.98 -8.86
N SER A 350 1.38 -22.31 -8.92
CA SER A 350 2.47 -23.17 -8.49
C SER A 350 3.73 -22.82 -9.29
N LEU A 351 4.92 -22.98 -8.72
CA LEU A 351 6.18 -22.75 -9.43
C LEU A 351 6.21 -23.54 -10.77
N ARG A 352 5.62 -24.74 -10.78
CA ARG A 352 5.44 -25.56 -12.01
C ARG A 352 4.54 -24.87 -13.03
N THR A 353 3.46 -24.24 -12.60
CA THR A 353 2.54 -23.48 -13.45
C THR A 353 3.22 -22.22 -13.99
N ILE A 354 4.03 -21.51 -13.20
CA ILE A 354 4.83 -20.37 -13.67
C ILE A 354 5.82 -20.84 -14.75
N VAL A 355 6.54 -21.94 -14.52
CA VAL A 355 7.47 -22.53 -15.48
C VAL A 355 6.76 -22.99 -16.76
N LEU A 356 5.55 -23.55 -16.66
CA LEU A 356 4.74 -23.95 -17.81
C LEU A 356 4.23 -22.75 -18.61
N ILE A 357 3.80 -21.67 -17.95
CA ILE A 357 3.38 -20.44 -18.61
C ILE A 357 4.57 -19.78 -19.32
N ALA A 358 5.71 -19.67 -18.63
CA ALA A 358 6.94 -19.11 -19.20
C ALA A 358 7.41 -19.90 -20.44
N SER A 359 7.42 -21.23 -20.37
CA SER A 359 7.77 -22.09 -21.52
C SER A 359 6.77 -21.99 -22.68
N SER A 360 5.48 -21.83 -22.40
CA SER A 360 4.44 -21.65 -23.41
C SER A 360 4.55 -20.29 -24.13
N ILE A 361 4.82 -19.22 -23.39
CA ILE A 361 5.05 -17.87 -23.96
C ILE A 361 6.28 -17.88 -24.88
N ILE A 362 7.37 -18.51 -24.45
CA ILE A 362 8.57 -18.69 -25.27
C ILE A 362 8.22 -19.42 -26.58
N MET A 363 7.42 -20.48 -26.50
CA MET A 363 7.03 -21.28 -27.67
C MET A 363 6.19 -20.46 -28.66
N VAL A 364 5.22 -19.68 -28.18
CA VAL A 364 4.39 -18.79 -29.04
C VAL A 364 5.24 -17.74 -29.73
N PHE A 365 6.20 -17.13 -29.04
CA PHE A 365 7.14 -16.18 -29.63
C PHE A 365 8.03 -16.81 -30.72
N VAL A 366 8.51 -18.04 -30.49
CA VAL A 366 9.27 -18.80 -31.50
C VAL A 366 8.42 -19.06 -32.74
N PHE A 367 7.17 -19.52 -32.58
CA PHE A 367 6.28 -19.75 -33.72
C PHE A 367 5.91 -18.48 -34.47
N TRP A 368 5.68 -17.36 -33.76
CA TRP A 368 5.41 -16.07 -34.38
C TRP A 368 6.63 -15.55 -35.17
N SER A 369 7.83 -15.72 -34.63
CA SER A 369 9.09 -15.40 -35.32
C SER A 369 9.27 -16.23 -36.59
N LEU A 370 9.03 -17.54 -36.52
CA LEU A 370 9.09 -18.45 -37.68
C LEU A 370 8.03 -18.10 -38.74
N TRP A 371 6.81 -17.75 -38.33
CA TRP A 371 5.76 -17.36 -39.24
C TRP A 371 6.04 -16.01 -39.93
N SER A 372 6.56 -15.03 -39.17
CA SER A 372 6.91 -13.71 -39.71
C SER A 372 8.06 -13.80 -40.72
N THR A 373 9.07 -14.63 -40.44
CA THR A 373 10.19 -14.89 -41.36
C THR A 373 9.74 -15.64 -42.61
N TRP A 374 8.88 -16.65 -42.48
CA TRP A 374 8.25 -17.32 -43.62
C TRP A 374 7.45 -16.35 -44.49
N LYS A 375 6.63 -15.48 -43.89
CA LYS A 375 5.83 -14.47 -44.59
C LYS A 375 6.70 -13.43 -45.30
N ARG A 376 7.89 -13.13 -44.76
CA ARG A 376 8.89 -12.23 -45.37
C ARG A 376 9.58 -12.90 -46.57
N GLN A 377 9.98 -14.17 -46.45
CA GLN A 377 10.55 -14.93 -47.57
C GLN A 377 9.55 -15.11 -48.71
N LYS A 378 8.27 -15.36 -48.41
CA LYS A 378 7.20 -15.47 -49.42
C LYS A 378 7.00 -14.17 -50.21
N ARG A 379 7.07 -13.00 -49.55
CA ARG A 379 7.01 -11.70 -50.23
C ARG A 379 8.22 -11.43 -51.12
N LEU A 380 9.41 -11.84 -50.69
CA LEU A 380 10.64 -11.70 -51.50
C LEU A 380 10.65 -12.61 -52.73
N THR A 381 10.09 -13.82 -52.63
CA THR A 381 9.94 -14.73 -53.78
C THR A 381 8.88 -14.23 -54.77
N GLN A 382 7.74 -13.71 -54.29
CA GLN A 382 6.74 -13.07 -55.16
C GLN A 382 7.29 -11.83 -55.89
N SER A 383 8.03 -10.96 -55.19
CA SER A 383 8.68 -9.79 -55.79
C SER A 383 9.73 -10.16 -56.85
N LYS A 384 10.51 -11.24 -56.63
CA LYS A 384 11.46 -11.75 -57.62
C LYS A 384 10.76 -12.34 -58.85
N MET A 385 9.63 -13.03 -58.67
CA MET A 385 8.83 -13.56 -59.77
C MET A 385 8.14 -12.46 -60.59
N GLU A 386 7.66 -11.38 -59.97
CA GLU A 386 7.10 -10.22 -60.67
C GLU A 386 8.17 -9.47 -61.48
N LYS A 387 9.36 -9.27 -60.91
CA LYS A 387 10.50 -8.67 -61.63
C LYS A 387 10.97 -9.52 -62.81
N ALA A 388 10.90 -10.85 -62.72
CA ALA A 388 11.24 -11.76 -63.82
C ALA A 388 10.18 -11.81 -64.94
N LYS A 389 8.92 -11.44 -64.65
CA LYS A 389 7.85 -11.32 -65.67
C LYS A 389 7.89 -10.00 -66.43
N LEU A 390 8.55 -8.97 -65.88
CA LEU A 390 8.74 -7.66 -66.51
C LEU A 390 10.01 -7.59 -67.39
N SER A 391 10.80 -8.66 -67.43
CA SER A 391 12.06 -8.76 -68.17
C SER A 391 12.00 -9.67 -69.41
N TYR A 392 10.79 -9.93 -69.94
CA TYR A 392 10.54 -10.65 -71.18
C TYR A 392 9.66 -9.85 -72.13
#